data_AF-A0A2D5Q8I9-F1
#
_entry.id   AF-A0A2D5Q8I9-F1
#
_cell.length_a   1.000
_cell.length_b   1.000
_cell.length_c   1.000
_cell.angle_alpha   90.00
_cell.angle_beta   90.00
_cell.angle_gamma   90.00
#
_symmetry.space_group_name_H-M   'P 1'
#
loop_
_entity.id
_entity.type
_entity.pdbx_description
1 polymer ?
#
loop_
_entity_poly.entity_id
_entity_poly.type
_entity_poly.pdbx_seq_one_letter_code
_entity_poly.pdbx_strand_id
1 'polypeptide(L)'
;MNSLLWELCDGSRTFGEICEVMDEVFHENIAPVMQRTAAAIGLFQSNNLALMLEEPLNERWRVGPGKTPDHQTLTVPPEDHGYDCRPLDGEAP
;
A
#
# COMPACT_ATOMS: atom_id res chain seq x y z
N MET A 1 -11.39 -6.61 7.13
CA MET A 1 -10.09 -6.39 7.80
C MET A 1 -9.02 -6.55 6.73
N ASN A 2 -8.96 -5.60 5.81
CA ASN A 2 -7.86 -5.45 4.88
C ASN A 2 -6.73 -4.82 5.70
N SER A 3 -5.55 -5.44 5.71
CA SER A 3 -4.47 -4.99 6.58
C SER A 3 -3.95 -3.65 6.05
N LEU A 4 -4.26 -2.53 6.72
CA LEU A 4 -3.75 -1.20 6.42
C LEU A 4 -2.25 -1.20 6.11
N LEU A 5 -1.47 -2.01 6.84
CA LEU A 5 -0.05 -2.19 6.60
C LEU A 5 0.28 -2.56 5.13
N TRP A 6 -0.51 -3.45 4.52
CA TRP A 6 -0.36 -3.83 3.12
C TRP A 6 -0.59 -2.63 2.20
N GLU A 7 -1.64 -1.85 2.46
CA GLU A 7 -1.99 -0.65 1.69
C GLU A 7 -0.90 0.42 1.78
N LEU A 8 -0.23 0.54 2.93
CA LEU A 8 0.91 1.44 3.13
C LEU A 8 2.19 0.96 2.42
N CYS A 9 2.28 -0.30 1.98
CA CYS A 9 3.42 -0.87 1.28
C CYS A 9 3.36 -0.61 -0.24
N ASP A 10 3.05 0.61 -0.66
CA ASP A 10 2.92 1.01 -2.08
C ASP A 10 4.24 1.48 -2.72
N GLY A 11 5.32 1.57 -1.95
CA GLY A 11 6.63 2.05 -2.42
C GLY A 11 6.77 3.57 -2.50
N SER A 12 5.78 4.33 -1.99
CA SER A 12 5.87 5.78 -1.79
C SER A 12 6.39 6.16 -0.41
N ARG A 13 6.24 5.27 0.58
CA ARG A 13 6.59 5.52 2.00
C ARG A 13 7.84 4.75 2.44
N THR A 14 8.58 5.37 3.33
CA THR A 14 9.66 4.76 4.10
C THR A 14 9.11 3.90 5.23
N PHE A 15 9.93 2.99 5.75
CA PHE A 15 9.58 2.20 6.93
C PHE A 15 9.21 3.06 8.15
N GLY A 16 9.88 4.21 8.33
CA GLY A 16 9.61 5.15 9.41
C GLY A 16 8.21 5.74 9.31
N GLU A 17 7.84 6.28 8.14
CA GLU A 17 6.51 6.84 7.89
C GLU A 17 5.40 5.80 8.06
N ILE A 18 5.64 4.55 7.63
CA ILE A 18 4.69 3.44 7.87
C ILE A 18 4.52 3.20 9.38
N CYS A 19 5.60 3.21 10.16
CA CYS A 19 5.52 3.04 11.61
C CYS A 19 4.77 4.19 12.29
N GLU A 20 4.96 5.43 11.85
CA GLU A 20 4.24 6.60 12.36
C GLU A 20 2.74 6.47 12.12
N VAL A 21 2.31 6.15 10.89
CA VAL A 21 0.89 5.94 10.57
C VAL A 21 0.29 4.79 11.38
N MET A 22 1.02 3.69 11.52
CA MET A 22 0.57 2.54 12.31
C MET A 22 0.43 2.88 13.80
N ASP A 23 1.30 3.73 14.35
CA ASP A 23 1.23 4.20 15.74
C ASP A 23 0.04 5.14 15.97
N GLU A 24 -0.16 6.09 15.06
CA GLU A 24 -1.29 7.02 15.10
C GLU A 24 -2.64 6.31 14.98
N VAL A 25 -2.75 5.29 14.14
CA VAL A 25 -4.04 4.59 13.93
C VAL A 25 -4.37 3.68 15.10
N PHE A 26 -3.40 2.91 15.60
CA PHE A 26 -3.68 1.84 16.54
C PHE A 26 -3.36 2.17 18.00
N HIS A 27 -2.66 3.28 18.28
CA HIS A 27 -2.33 3.76 19.63
C HIS A 27 -1.84 2.61 20.55
N GLU A 28 -0.95 1.76 20.04
CA GLU A 28 -0.71 0.45 20.65
C GLU A 28 0.10 0.53 21.95
N ASN A 29 -0.42 -0.08 23.03
CA ASN A 29 0.23 -0.12 24.36
C ASN A 29 1.05 -1.40 24.64
N ILE A 30 1.02 -2.40 23.75
CA ILE A 30 1.39 -3.80 24.10
C ILE A 30 2.73 -4.24 23.46
N ALA A 31 3.18 -3.62 22.36
CA ALA A 31 4.52 -3.78 21.81
C ALA A 31 4.89 -2.53 20.98
N PRO A 32 6.17 -2.12 20.90
CA PRO A 32 6.57 -1.01 20.05
C PRO A 32 6.15 -1.27 18.60
N VAL A 33 5.40 -0.34 18.00
CA VAL A 33 4.86 -0.46 16.63
C VAL A 33 5.96 -0.84 15.64
N MET A 34 7.17 -0.29 15.79
CA MET A 34 8.32 -0.65 14.97
C MET A 34 8.61 -2.15 14.92
N GLN A 35 8.61 -2.86 16.06
CA GLN A 35 8.93 -4.29 16.09
C GLN A 35 7.87 -5.14 15.38
N ARG A 36 6.59 -4.76 15.52
CA ARG A 36 5.49 -5.44 14.85
C ARG A 36 5.45 -5.17 13.36
N THR A 37 5.59 -3.91 12.96
CA THR A 37 5.66 -3.50 11.55
C THR A 37 6.84 -4.19 10.86
N ALA A 38 8.01 -4.23 11.50
CA ALA A 38 9.17 -4.96 10.99
C ALA A 38 8.90 -6.46 10.83
N ALA A 39 8.30 -7.11 11.84
CA ALA A 39 7.98 -8.54 11.77
C ALA A 39 7.00 -8.86 10.63
N ALA A 40 5.97 -8.03 10.47
CA ALA A 40 4.96 -8.21 9.42
C ALA A 40 5.53 -7.97 8.01
N ILE A 41 6.33 -6.91 7.81
CA ILE A 41 7.03 -6.68 6.55
C ILE A 41 8.03 -7.81 6.26
N GLY A 42 8.73 -8.33 7.29
CA GLY A 42 9.60 -9.49 7.15
C GLY A 42 8.86 -10.72 6.65
N LEU A 43 7.62 -10.96 7.12
CA LEU A 43 6.77 -12.02 6.59
C LEU A 43 6.37 -11.78 5.13
N PHE A 44 6.09 -10.54 4.73
CA PHE A 44 5.81 -10.23 3.33
C PHE A 44 7.03 -10.53 2.44
N GLN A 45 8.23 -10.14 2.87
CA GLN A 45 9.45 -10.44 2.13
C GLN A 45 9.71 -11.96 2.03
N SER A 46 9.58 -12.71 3.14
CA SER A 46 9.82 -14.15 3.13
C SER A 46 8.83 -14.93 2.25
N ASN A 47 7.65 -14.37 2.03
CA ASN A 47 6.62 -14.94 1.15
C ASN A 47 6.66 -14.35 -0.28
N ASN A 48 7.68 -13.57 -0.62
CA ASN A 48 7.83 -12.87 -1.91
C ASN A 48 6.63 -11.96 -2.26
N LEU A 49 6.01 -11.37 -1.26
CA LEU A 49 4.86 -10.45 -1.42
C LEU A 49 5.28 -8.98 -1.43
N ALA A 50 6.44 -8.65 -0.85
CA ALA A 50 6.97 -7.29 -0.83
C ALA A 50 8.48 -7.27 -1.01
N LEU A 51 9.00 -6.18 -1.55
CA LEU A 51 10.43 -5.89 -1.68
C LEU A 51 10.72 -4.55 -1.01
N MET A 52 11.85 -4.44 -0.31
CA MET A 52 12.34 -3.16 0.20
C MET A 52 13.24 -2.51 -0.86
N LEU A 53 12.97 -1.24 -1.15
CA LEU A 53 13.74 -0.46 -2.10
C LEU A 53 14.65 0.52 -1.35
N GLU A 54 15.83 0.77 -1.91
CA GLU A 54 16.76 1.80 -1.39
C GLU A 54 16.32 3.22 -1.78
N GLU A 55 15.54 3.34 -2.86
CA GLU A 55 15.00 4.59 -3.39
C GLU A 55 13.54 4.38 -3.78
N PRO A 56 12.72 5.46 -3.82
CA PRO A 56 11.34 5.37 -4.28
C PRO A 56 11.20 4.71 -5.67
N LEU A 57 10.00 4.19 -5.94
CA LEU A 57 9.69 3.49 -7.18
C LEU A 57 9.87 4.37 -8.42
N ASN A 58 9.80 5.70 -8.26
CA ASN A 58 9.98 6.71 -9.32
C ASN A 58 9.13 6.43 -10.56
N GLU A 59 7.86 6.07 -10.34
CA GLU A 59 6.87 5.77 -11.40
C GLU A 59 7.26 4.61 -12.34
N ARG A 60 8.27 3.80 -11.98
CA ARG A 60 8.71 2.65 -12.80
C ARG A 60 7.66 1.54 -12.91
N TRP A 61 6.75 1.48 -11.94
CA TRP A 61 5.67 0.53 -11.89
C TRP A 61 4.42 1.22 -11.37
N ARG A 62 3.26 0.91 -11.96
CA ARG A 62 1.99 1.47 -11.48
C ARG A 62 1.41 0.63 -10.37
N VAL A 63 1.25 1.22 -9.19
CA VAL A 63 0.72 0.55 -7.99
C VAL A 63 -0.69 1.03 -7.61
N GLY A 64 -1.15 2.14 -8.19
CA GLY A 64 -2.50 2.65 -7.99
C GLY A 64 -3.59 1.88 -8.75
N PRO A 65 -4.84 2.38 -8.75
CA PRO A 65 -5.97 1.76 -9.43
C PRO A 65 -5.70 1.50 -10.92
N GLY A 66 -6.24 0.39 -11.43
CA GLY A 66 -6.01 -0.03 -12.81
C GLY A 66 -6.40 1.06 -13.83
N LYS A 67 -5.46 1.39 -14.73
CA LYS A 67 -5.73 2.27 -15.88
C LYS A 67 -6.33 1.46 -17.03
N THR A 68 -7.30 2.02 -17.73
CA THR A 68 -7.68 1.51 -19.06
C THR A 68 -6.46 1.55 -20.00
N PRO A 69 -6.07 0.42 -20.61
CA PRO A 69 -4.95 0.39 -21.55
C PRO A 69 -5.18 1.30 -22.75
N ASP A 70 -4.10 1.84 -23.30
CA ASP A 70 -4.18 2.68 -24.48
C ASP A 70 -4.83 1.89 -25.63
N HIS A 71 -5.73 2.55 -26.36
CA HIS A 71 -6.53 1.95 -27.44
C HIS A 71 -7.58 0.89 -27.04
N GLN A 72 -7.88 0.77 -25.74
CA GLN A 72 -9.01 -0.03 -25.27
C GLN A 72 -10.11 0.86 -24.70
N THR A 73 -11.36 0.47 -24.91
CA THR A 73 -12.52 1.08 -24.26
C THR A 73 -13.15 0.02 -23.38
N LEU A 74 -12.98 0.15 -22.07
CA LEU A 74 -13.65 -0.72 -21.10
C LEU A 74 -15.05 -0.17 -20.79
N THR A 75 -15.98 -1.08 -20.53
CA THR A 75 -17.32 -0.70 -20.07
C THR A 75 -17.23 -0.07 -18.69
N VAL A 76 -17.94 1.04 -18.49
CA VAL A 76 -18.04 1.66 -17.16
C VAL A 76 -18.78 0.68 -16.23
N PRO A 77 -18.22 0.36 -15.04
CA PRO A 77 -18.91 -0.45 -14.06
C PRO A 77 -20.27 0.19 -13.67
N PRO A 78 -21.28 -0.61 -13.29
CA PRO A 78 -22.50 -0.10 -12.67
C PRO A 78 -22.18 0.80 -11.46
N GLU A 79 -22.94 1.87 -11.22
CA GLU A 79 -22.68 2.77 -10.09
C GLU A 79 -22.70 2.03 -8.73
N ASP A 80 -23.45 0.93 -8.61
CA ASP A 80 -23.56 0.10 -7.41
C ASP A 80 -22.53 -1.03 -7.30
N HIS A 81 -21.51 -1.04 -8.16
CA HIS A 81 -20.47 -2.08 -8.22
C HIS A 81 -19.72 -2.35 -6.91
N GLY A 82 -19.71 -1.41 -5.96
CA GLY A 82 -19.13 -1.59 -4.63
C GLY A 82 -17.60 -1.67 -4.58
N TYR A 83 -16.91 -1.47 -5.70
CA TYR A 83 -15.44 -1.41 -5.75
C TYR A 83 -14.96 0.01 -5.44
N ASP A 84 -13.94 0.15 -4.58
CA ASP A 84 -13.20 1.40 -4.46
C ASP A 84 -12.09 1.41 -5.52
N CYS A 85 -12.24 2.26 -6.53
CA CYS A 85 -11.26 2.44 -7.60
C CYS A 85 -10.62 3.82 -7.57
N ARG A 86 -10.78 4.57 -6.47
CA ARG A 86 -10.20 5.90 -6.32
C ARG A 86 -8.75 5.76 -5.87
N PRO A 87 -7.82 6.54 -6.43
CA PRO A 87 -6.47 6.63 -5.89
C PRO A 87 -6.52 7.24 -4.50
N LEU A 88 -5.61 6.80 -3.62
CA LEU A 88 -5.42 7.45 -2.33
C LEU A 88 -4.60 8.73 -2.50
N ASP A 89 -4.79 9.69 -1.58
CA ASP A 89 -4.00 10.93 -1.60
C ASP A 89 -2.52 10.61 -1.36
N GLY A 90 -1.66 11.00 -2.31
CA GLY A 90 -0.22 10.79 -2.24
C GLY A 90 0.25 9.38 -2.62
N GLU A 91 -0.63 8.51 -3.15
CA GLU A 91 -0.23 7.21 -3.70
C GLU A 91 0.72 7.37 -4.90
N ALA A 92 1.64 6.41 -5.05
CA ALA A 92 2.46 6.34 -6.25
C ALA A 92 1.58 6.01 -7.48
N PRO A 93 1.87 6.60 -8.66
CA PRO A 93 1.01 6.53 -9.85
C PRO A 93 0.82 5.13 -10.44
#